data_AF-A0A829HJC0-F1
#
_entry.id   AF-A0A829HJC0-F1
#
_cell.length_a   1.000
_cell.length_b   1.000
_cell.length_c   1.000
_cell.angle_alpha   90.00
_cell.angle_beta   90.00
_cell.angle_gamma   90.00
#
_symmetry.space_group_name_H-M   'P 1'
#
loop_
_entity.id
_entity.type
_entity.pdbx_description
1 polymer ?
#
loop_
_entity_poly.entity_id
_entity_poly.type
_entity_poly.pdbx_seq_one_letter_code
_entity_poly.pdbx_strand_id
1 'polypeptide(L)'
;MVWVLAFAPILGLFLEYFVAGIFSGGNVELATYKVEEGYYFVITIALNIMLSVLDEKRLDKAGVKTEKFKGMVWLVPVYLFQRAKALDQSLAYFIVWIVCFIVANYS
;
A
#
# COMPACT_ATOMS: atom_id res chain seq x y z
N MET A 1 -8.05 -6.33 -7.92
CA MET A 1 -7.91 -5.75 -6.57
C MET A 1 -6.44 -5.76 -6.17
N VAL A 2 -5.77 -6.91 -6.18
CA VAL A 2 -4.30 -7.02 -5.96
C VAL A 2 -3.43 -6.00 -6.72
N TRP A 3 -3.77 -5.62 -7.96
CA TRP A 3 -3.01 -4.58 -8.68
C TRP A 3 -3.12 -3.19 -8.03
N VAL A 4 -4.29 -2.82 -7.52
CA VAL A 4 -4.46 -1.57 -6.76
C VAL A 4 -3.61 -1.60 -5.49
N LEU A 5 -3.59 -2.76 -4.82
CA LEU A 5 -2.72 -2.98 -3.67
C LEU A 5 -1.23 -2.91 -4.07
N ALA A 6 -0.83 -3.42 -5.24
CA ALA A 6 0.54 -3.34 -5.73
C ALA A 6 1.01 -1.88 -5.92
N PHE A 7 0.13 -0.99 -6.35
CA PHE A 7 0.41 0.45 -6.47
C PHE A 7 0.16 1.24 -5.17
N ALA A 8 -0.18 0.59 -4.06
CA ALA A 8 -0.51 1.25 -2.80
C ALA A 8 0.58 2.21 -2.28
N PRO A 9 1.90 1.96 -2.42
CA PRO A 9 2.91 2.94 -1.99
C PRO A 9 2.83 4.27 -2.74
N ILE A 10 2.62 4.24 -4.07
CA ILE A 10 2.49 5.46 -4.88
C ILE A 10 1.16 6.16 -4.61
N LEU A 11 0.07 5.40 -4.46
CA LEU A 11 -1.23 5.95 -4.07
C LEU A 11 -1.17 6.60 -2.68
N GLY A 12 -0.42 5.99 -1.76
CA GLY A 12 -0.15 6.52 -0.43
C GLY A 12 0.57 7.86 -0.51
N LEU A 13 1.70 7.92 -1.22
CA LEU A 13 2.44 9.15 -1.44
C LEU A 13 1.57 10.26 -2.05
N PHE A 14 0.76 9.92 -3.05
CA PHE A 14 -0.20 10.88 -3.63
C PHE A 14 -1.18 11.42 -2.57
N LEU A 15 -1.74 10.54 -1.71
CA LEU A 15 -2.61 10.96 -0.62
C LEU A 15 -1.89 11.80 0.43
N GLU A 16 -0.63 11.51 0.74
CA GLU A 16 0.19 12.31 1.63
C GLU A 16 0.34 13.75 1.13
N TYR A 17 0.71 13.92 -0.14
CA TYR A 17 0.78 15.25 -0.77
C TYR A 17 -0.56 15.96 -0.83
N PHE A 18 -1.64 15.23 -1.12
CA PHE A 18 -2.99 15.79 -1.12
C PHE A 18 -3.38 16.33 0.27
N VAL A 19 -3.16 15.54 1.32
CA VAL A 19 -3.43 15.94 2.71
C VAL A 19 -2.50 17.08 3.14
N ALA A 20 -1.21 17.01 2.82
CA ALA A 20 -0.25 18.07 3.11
C ALA A 20 -0.65 19.41 2.48
N GLY A 21 -1.15 19.41 1.24
CA GLY A 21 -1.63 20.61 0.56
C GLY A 21 -2.82 21.28 1.26
N ILE A 22 -3.76 20.47 1.75
CA ILE A 22 -4.92 20.95 2.53
C ILE A 22 -4.45 21.57 3.86
N PHE A 23 -3.58 20.88 4.61
CA PHE A 23 -3.16 21.30 5.95
C PHE A 23 -2.00 22.30 5.97
N SER A 24 -1.42 22.63 4.81
CA SER A 24 -0.40 23.67 4.67
C SER A 24 -0.96 24.98 4.10
N GLY A 25 -2.28 25.10 3.95
CA GLY A 25 -2.93 26.34 3.51
C GLY A 25 -2.53 26.78 2.10
N GLY A 26 -2.20 25.82 1.22
CA GLY A 26 -1.71 26.10 -0.13
C GLY A 26 -0.23 26.48 -0.23
N ASN A 27 0.51 26.54 0.88
CA ASN A 27 1.97 26.70 0.84
C ASN A 27 2.62 25.39 0.38
N VAL A 28 3.10 25.39 -0.88
CA VAL A 28 3.70 24.23 -1.53
C VAL A 28 5.01 23.81 -0.84
N GLU A 29 5.86 24.75 -0.45
CA GLU A 29 7.15 24.47 0.20
C GLU A 29 6.95 23.79 1.57
N LEU A 30 6.01 24.31 2.37
CA LEU A 30 5.65 23.70 3.66
C LEU A 30 5.01 22.31 3.49
N ALA A 31 4.18 22.14 2.46
CA ALA A 31 3.55 20.84 2.17
C ALA A 31 4.60 19.79 1.79
N THR A 32 5.51 20.12 0.88
CA THR A 32 6.61 19.24 0.45
C THR A 32 7.50 18.87 1.64
N TYR A 33 7.95 19.85 2.42
CA TYR A 33 8.77 19.61 3.62
C TYR A 33 8.12 18.61 4.59
N LYS A 34 6.82 18.75 4.87
CA LYS A 34 6.11 17.83 5.78
C LYS A 34 6.00 16.40 5.23
N VAL A 35 5.86 16.23 3.92
CA VAL A 35 5.82 14.90 3.30
C VAL A 35 7.20 14.26 3.34
N GLU A 36 8.26 15.00 2.98
CA GLU A 36 9.64 14.51 2.99
C GLU A 36 10.12 14.12 4.41
N GLU A 37 9.72 14.88 5.42
CA GLU A 37 9.98 14.56 6.84
C GLU A 37 9.08 13.44 7.39
N GLY A 38 8.19 12.88 6.57
CA GLY A 38 7.37 11.71 6.92
C GLY A 38 6.20 11.98 7.86
N TYR A 39 5.76 13.24 8.03
CA TYR A 39 4.64 13.58 8.92
C TYR A 39 3.34 12.85 8.55
N TYR A 40 3.18 12.51 7.27
CA TYR A 40 1.97 11.89 6.73
C TYR A 40 2.15 10.41 6.40
N PHE A 41 3.31 9.79 6.67
CA PHE A 41 3.60 8.40 6.32
C PHE A 41 2.58 7.38 6.86
N VAL A 42 1.95 7.71 8.00
CA VAL A 42 0.85 6.92 8.58
C VAL A 42 -0.33 6.73 7.61
N ILE A 43 -0.55 7.67 6.69
CA ILE A 43 -1.59 7.58 5.64
C ILE A 43 -1.25 6.44 4.67
N THR A 44 0.00 6.37 4.19
CA THR A 44 0.46 5.27 3.33
C THR A 44 0.33 3.93 4.03
N ILE A 45 0.73 3.83 5.31
CA ILE A 45 0.57 2.60 6.10
C ILE A 45 -0.91 2.22 6.18
N ALA A 46 -1.78 3.15 6.58
CA ALA A 46 -3.21 2.89 6.74
C ALA A 46 -3.87 2.44 5.42
N LEU A 47 -3.53 3.07 4.30
CA LEU A 47 -4.01 2.69 2.97
C LEU A 47 -3.57 1.26 2.62
N ASN A 48 -2.30 0.92 2.84
CA ASN A 48 -1.73 -0.38 2.54
C ASN A 48 -2.44 -1.51 3.32
N ILE A 49 -2.65 -1.29 4.63
CA ILE A 49 -3.37 -2.24 5.48
C ILE A 49 -4.83 -2.37 5.04
N MET A 50 -5.51 -1.24 4.80
CA MET A 50 -6.90 -1.21 4.36
C MET A 50 -7.08 -2.00 3.05
N LEU A 51 -6.25 -1.74 2.05
CA LEU A 51 -6.30 -2.43 0.76
C LEU A 51 -6.01 -3.94 0.90
N SER A 52 -5.09 -4.33 1.78
CA SER A 52 -4.78 -5.73 2.05
C SER A 52 -5.93 -6.47 2.73
N VAL A 53 -6.59 -5.83 3.70
CA VAL A 53 -7.80 -6.36 4.35
C VAL A 53 -8.96 -6.48 3.34
N LEU A 54 -9.13 -5.50 2.46
CA LEU A 54 -10.18 -5.55 1.43
C LEU A 54 -9.93 -6.64 0.39
N ASP A 55 -8.69 -6.85 -0.03
CA ASP A 55 -8.34 -7.96 -0.93
C ASP A 55 -8.58 -9.32 -0.25
N GLU A 56 -8.17 -9.49 1.01
CA GLU A 56 -8.42 -10.71 1.79
C GLU A 56 -9.91 -11.00 1.95
N LYS A 57 -10.71 -10.02 2.38
CA LYS A 57 -12.18 -10.17 2.51
C LYS A 57 -12.84 -10.52 1.18
N ARG A 58 -12.31 -10.03 0.06
CA ARG A 58 -12.84 -10.35 -1.28
C ARG A 58 -12.49 -11.78 -1.70
N LEU A 59 -11.30 -12.26 -1.36
CA LEU A 59 -10.88 -13.66 -1.59
C LEU A 59 -11.72 -14.62 -0.74
N ASP A 60 -11.90 -14.31 0.54
CA ASP A 60 -12.72 -15.09 1.47
C ASP A 60 -14.18 -15.22 0.96
N LYS A 61 -14.78 -14.09 0.55
CA LYS A 61 -16.11 -14.07 -0.10
C LYS A 61 -16.19 -14.87 -1.41
N ALA A 62 -15.07 -15.06 -2.10
CA ALA A 62 -15.00 -15.85 -3.32
C ALA A 62 -14.75 -17.36 -3.04
N GLY A 63 -14.73 -17.78 -1.77
CA GLY A 63 -14.50 -19.18 -1.37
C GLY A 63 -13.02 -19.59 -1.40
N VAL A 64 -12.09 -18.63 -1.52
CA VAL A 64 -10.65 -18.90 -1.46
C VAL A 64 -10.25 -19.09 -0.01
N LYS A 65 -9.59 -20.21 0.31
CA LYS A 65 -9.01 -20.44 1.65
C LYS A 65 -7.80 -19.52 1.87
N THR A 66 -7.98 -18.45 2.66
CA THR A 66 -6.93 -17.45 2.98
C THR A 66 -6.11 -17.79 4.23
N GLU A 67 -6.38 -18.92 4.88
CA GLU A 67 -5.82 -19.33 6.20
C GLU A 67 -4.29 -19.18 6.31
N LYS A 68 -3.56 -19.43 5.22
CA LYS A 68 -2.10 -19.35 5.18
C LYS A 68 -1.55 -17.93 5.29
N PHE A 69 -2.29 -16.91 4.84
CA PHE A 69 -1.80 -15.53 4.71
C PHE A 69 -2.69 -14.46 5.36
N LYS A 70 -3.85 -14.85 5.92
CA LYS A 70 -4.84 -13.94 6.54
C LYS A 70 -4.28 -13.03 7.64
N GLY A 71 -3.36 -13.53 8.46
CA GLY A 71 -2.75 -12.76 9.56
C GLY A 71 -1.67 -11.75 9.12
N MET A 72 -1.31 -11.73 7.84
CA MET A 72 -0.18 -10.94 7.33
C MET A 72 -0.59 -9.68 6.59
N VAL A 73 -1.88 -9.35 6.58
CA VAL A 73 -2.43 -8.14 5.94
C VAL A 73 -1.77 -6.83 6.43
N TRP A 74 -1.16 -6.82 7.62
CA TRP A 74 -0.43 -5.66 8.14
C TRP A 74 1.00 -5.54 7.59
N LEU A 75 1.58 -6.65 7.13
CA LEU A 75 2.90 -6.71 6.50
C LEU A 75 2.74 -7.01 5.01
N VAL A 76 2.33 -5.98 4.26
CA VAL A 76 1.95 -6.05 2.84
C VAL A 76 2.92 -6.83 1.94
N PRO A 77 4.26 -6.66 2.00
CA PRO A 77 5.16 -7.43 1.14
C PRO A 77 5.08 -8.94 1.42
N VAL A 78 4.96 -9.34 2.69
CA VAL A 78 4.80 -10.75 3.06
C VAL A 78 3.41 -11.26 2.65
N TYR A 79 2.37 -10.46 2.84
CA TYR A 79 1.01 -10.79 2.38
C TYR A 79 0.98 -11.06 0.87
N LEU A 80 1.51 -10.15 0.04
CA LEU A 80 1.52 -10.29 -1.41
C LEU A 80 2.32 -11.52 -1.85
N PHE A 81 3.49 -11.76 -1.26
CA PHE A 81 4.31 -12.93 -1.56
C PHE A 81 3.57 -14.24 -1.24
N GLN A 82 2.99 -14.34 -0.04
CA GLN A 82 2.31 -15.56 0.37
C GLN A 82 0.99 -15.79 -0.36
N ARG A 83 0.23 -14.73 -0.63
CA ARG A 83 -0.95 -14.76 -1.47
C ARG A 83 -0.60 -15.29 -2.87
N ALA A 84 0.52 -14.86 -3.46
CA ALA A 84 0.99 -15.37 -4.75
C ALA A 84 1.26 -16.87 -4.73
N LYS A 85 1.98 -17.33 -3.70
CA LYS A 85 2.26 -18.75 -3.50
C LYS A 85 1.00 -19.58 -3.23
N ALA A 86 0.05 -19.04 -2.47
CA ALA A 86 -1.19 -19.74 -2.13
C ALA A 86 -2.17 -19.85 -3.30
N LEU A 87 -2.16 -18.88 -4.22
CA LEU A 87 -3.04 -18.82 -5.39
C LEU A 87 -2.39 -19.31 -6.69
N ASP A 88 -1.15 -19.80 -6.62
CA ASP A 88 -0.33 -20.17 -7.78
C ASP A 88 -0.26 -19.06 -8.86
N GLN A 89 -0.09 -17.82 -8.39
CA GLN A 89 -0.02 -16.62 -9.22
C GLN A 89 1.42 -16.10 -9.34
N SER A 90 1.68 -15.34 -10.41
CA SER A 90 2.96 -14.66 -10.61
C SER A 90 3.30 -13.71 -9.45
N LEU A 91 4.60 -13.59 -9.14
CA LEU A 91 5.14 -12.63 -8.16
C LEU A 91 5.16 -11.17 -8.69
N ALA A 92 4.66 -10.91 -9.89
CA ALA A 92 4.71 -9.59 -10.52
C ALA A 92 4.17 -8.46 -9.62
N TYR A 93 3.02 -8.65 -8.98
CA TYR A 93 2.46 -7.62 -8.09
C TYR A 93 3.26 -7.40 -6.81
N PHE A 94 3.94 -8.43 -6.29
CA PHE A 94 4.86 -8.27 -5.17
C PHE A 94 6.07 -7.43 -5.60
N ILE A 95 6.66 -7.75 -6.76
CA ILE A 95 7.79 -7.00 -7.32
C ILE A 95 7.39 -5.55 -7.60
N VAL A 96 6.23 -5.33 -8.22
CA VAL A 96 5.71 -3.98 -8.48
C VAL A 96 5.50 -3.22 -7.17
N TRP A 97 4.98 -3.86 -6.12
CA TRP A 97 4.86 -3.21 -4.82
C TRP A 97 6.21 -2.77 -4.25
N ILE A 98 7.24 -3.61 -4.34
CA ILE A 98 8.60 -3.27 -3.89
C ILE A 98 9.18 -2.10 -4.70
N VAL A 99 9.04 -2.13 -6.03
CA VAL A 99 9.49 -1.04 -6.90
C VAL A 99 8.76 0.25 -6.57
N CYS A 100 7.43 0.21 -6.45
CA CYS A 100 6.62 1.36 -6.05
C CYS A 100 7.01 1.90 -4.68
N PHE A 101 7.30 1.02 -3.72
CA PHE A 101 7.75 1.42 -2.38
C PHE A 101 9.10 2.13 -2.44
N ILE A 102 10.07 1.58 -3.17
CA ILE A 102 11.38 2.22 -3.36
C ILE A 102 11.20 3.58 -4.05
N VAL A 103 10.46 3.63 -5.16
CA VAL A 103 10.20 4.88 -5.86
C VAL A 103 9.54 5.90 -4.93
N ALA A 104 8.53 5.51 -4.15
CA ALA A 104 7.82 6.45 -3.28
C ALA A 104 8.66 7.03 -2.13
N ASN A 105 9.73 6.33 -1.70
CA ASN A 105 10.54 6.74 -0.54
C ASN A 105 11.92 7.30 -0.94
N TYR A 106 12.32 7.16 -2.20
CA TYR A 106 13.61 7.63 -2.72
C TYR A 106 13.47 8.53 -3.97
N SER A 107 12.25 8.96 -4.29
CA SER A 107 11.95 9.96 -5.34
C SER A 107 12.19 11.37 -4.86
#